data_AF-A0A8B6X6W2-F1
#
_entry.id   AF-A0A8B6X6W2-F1
#
_cell.length_a   1.000
_cell.length_b   1.000
_cell.length_c   1.000
_cell.angle_alpha   90.00
_cell.angle_beta   90.00
_cell.angle_gamma   90.00
#
_symmetry.space_group_name_H-M   'P 1'
#
loop_
_entity.id
_entity.type
_entity.pdbx_description
1 polymer ?
#
loop_
_entity_poly.entity_id
_entity_poly.type
_entity_poly.pdbx_seq_one_letter_code
_entity_poly.pdbx_strand_id
1 'polypeptide(L)' 'MESLFILIPLSVGIVFAAVWIFLRMSKDGQFDDLEGPAWRILQDEDDPGGGPKEPTARDERPT' A
#
# COMPACT_ATOMS: atom_id res chain seq x y z
N MET A 1 -5.89 44.75 0.61
CA MET A 1 -7.20 44.27 0.14
C MET A 1 -7.11 43.45 -1.14
N GLU A 2 -6.25 43.78 -2.12
CA GLU A 2 -6.09 42.99 -3.35
C GLU A 2 -5.62 41.54 -3.14
N SER A 3 -4.74 41.28 -2.17
CA SER A 3 -4.21 39.93 -1.92
C SER A 3 -5.29 38.91 -1.55
N LEU A 4 -6.38 39.34 -0.89
CA LEU A 4 -7.51 38.47 -0.55
C LEU A 4 -8.17 37.90 -1.80
N PHE A 5 -8.23 38.65 -2.90
CA PHE A 5 -8.81 38.16 -4.16
C PHE A 5 -8.00 37.02 -4.79
N ILE A 6 -6.71 36.90 -4.48
CA ILE A 6 -5.86 35.80 -4.94
C ILE A 6 -5.85 34.68 -3.91
N LEU A 7 -5.76 35.02 -2.62
CA LEU A 7 -5.66 34.05 -1.53
C LEU A 7 -6.95 33.22 -1.34
N ILE A 8 -8.12 33.82 -1.52
CA ILE A 8 -9.41 33.11 -1.39
C ILE A 8 -9.52 31.99 -2.44
N PRO A 9 -9.44 32.24 -3.75
CA PRO A 9 -9.54 31.15 -4.74
C PRO A 9 -8.38 30.16 -4.63
N LEU A 10 -7.17 30.62 -4.30
CA LEU A 10 -6.03 29.74 -4.10
C LEU A 10 -6.28 28.76 -2.94
N SER A 11 -6.75 29.25 -1.80
CA SER A 11 -7.04 28.40 -0.64
C SER A 11 -8.18 27.43 -0.90
N VAL A 12 -9.25 27.87 -1.56
CA VAL A 12 -10.34 26.98 -2.00
C VAL A 12 -9.83 25.91 -2.94
N GLY A 13 -8.96 26.26 -3.89
CA GLY A 13 -8.33 25.31 -4.81
C GLY A 13 -7.49 24.25 -4.10
N ILE A 14 -6.69 24.67 -3.10
CA ILE A 14 -5.87 23.76 -2.30
C ILE A 14 -6.74 22.79 -1.49
N VAL A 15 -7.78 23.30 -0.82
CA VAL A 15 -8.71 22.47 -0.03
C VAL A 15 -9.44 21.48 -0.95
N PHE A 16 -9.90 21.93 -2.11
CA PHE A 16 -10.55 21.07 -3.09
C PHE A 16 -9.62 19.97 -3.60
N ALA A 17 -8.36 20.31 -3.92
CA ALA A 17 -7.36 19.34 -4.35
C ALA A 17 -7.06 18.30 -3.25
N ALA A 18 -6.93 18.74 -1.99
CA ALA A 18 -6.72 17.84 -0.86
C ALA A 18 -7.88 16.85 -0.69
N VAL A 19 -9.13 17.34 -0.74
CA VAL A 19 -10.33 16.48 -0.67
C VAL A 19 -10.39 15.52 -1.85
N TRP A 20 -10.10 15.99 -3.07
CA TRP A 20 -10.11 15.14 -4.26
C TRP A 20 -9.08 14.01 -4.19
N ILE A 21 -7.84 14.31 -3.76
CA ILE A 21 -6.79 13.31 -3.56
C ILE A 21 -7.20 12.32 -2.48
N PHE A 22 -7.73 12.80 -1.35
CA PHE A 22 -8.21 11.97 -0.25
C PHE A 22 -9.30 10.99 -0.71
N LEU A 23 -10.31 11.47 -1.43
CA LEU A 23 -11.39 10.64 -1.96
C LEU A 23 -10.87 9.64 -3.00
N ARG A 24 -9.88 10.02 -3.81
CA ARG A 24 -9.24 9.10 -4.76
C ARG A 24 -8.51 7.97 -4.02
N MET A 25 -7.66 8.30 -3.05
CA MET A 25 -6.94 7.30 -2.24
C MET A 25 -7.90 6.40 -1.45
N SER A 26 -8.98 6.95 -0.91
CA SER A 26 -10.01 6.17 -0.21
C SER A 26 -10.69 5.14 -1.11
N LYS A 27 -10.76 5.37 -2.41
CA LYS A 27 -11.36 4.43 -3.38
C LYS A 27 -10.37 3.39 -3.88
N ASP A 28 -9.07 3.69 -3.87
CA ASP A 28 -8.01 2.80 -4.33
C ASP A 28 -7.73 1.65 -3.35
N GLY A 29 -8.48 1.54 -2.24
CA GLY A 29 -8.39 0.39 -1.32
C GLY A 29 -7.07 0.31 -0.54
N GLN A 30 -6.27 1.38 -0.53
CA GLN A 30 -4.97 1.42 0.16
C GLN A 30 -5.07 1.14 1.67
N PHE A 31 -6.26 1.27 2.25
CA PHE A 31 -6.54 0.96 3.65
C PHE A 31 -6.91 -0.51 3.91
N ASP A 32 -7.27 -1.29 2.88
CA ASP A 32 -7.61 -2.73 3.01
C ASP A 32 -6.37 -3.62 3.15
N ASP A 33 -5.22 -3.17 2.65
CA ASP A 33 -3.96 -3.96 2.71
C ASP A 33 -3.20 -3.81 4.06
N LEU A 34 -3.81 -3.18 5.07
CA LEU A 34 -3.28 -3.19 6.43
C LEU A 34 -3.61 -4.48 7.22
N GLU A 35 -4.57 -5.29 6.74
CA GLU A 35 -4.93 -6.56 7.41
C GLU A 35 -4.09 -7.76 6.92
N GLY A 36 -3.56 -7.71 5.70
CA GLY A 36 -2.78 -8.80 5.08
C GLY A 36 -1.44 -9.15 5.77
N PRO A 37 -0.65 -8.17 6.28
CA PRO A 37 0.66 -8.45 6.89
C PRO A 37 0.57 -9.14 8.27
N ALA A 38 -0.48 -8.83 9.06
CA ALA A 38 -0.61 -9.35 10.43
C ALA A 38 -0.86 -10.87 10.48
N TRP A 39 -1.61 -11.39 9.50
CA TRP A 39 -1.88 -12.83 9.40
C TRP A 39 -0.67 -13.66 8.97
N ARG A 40 0.25 -13.09 8.18
CA ARG A 40 1.50 -13.75 7.78
C ARG A 40 2.47 -13.92 8.95
N ILE A 41 2.57 -12.92 9.82
CA ILE A 41 3.48 -12.96 10.98
C ILE A 41 3.03 -14.00 12.01
N LEU A 42 1.72 -14.17 12.21
CA LEU A 42 1.18 -15.16 13.16
C LEU A 42 1.20 -16.60 12.63
N GLN A 43 1.22 -16.81 11.31
CA GLN A 43 1.26 -18.15 10.70
C GLN A 43 2.68 -18.69 10.48
N ASP A 44 3.71 -17.85 10.54
CA ASP A 44 5.11 -18.27 10.37
C ASP A 44 5.68 -19.01 11.60
N GLU A 45 5.02 -18.96 12.77
CA GLU A 45 5.47 -19.66 14.00
C GLU A 45 5.02 -21.13 14.07
N ASP A 46 4.09 -21.57 13.22
CA ASP A 46 3.55 -22.94 13.20
C ASP A 46 4.14 -23.84 12.09
N ASP A 47 5.14 -23.38 11.32
CA ASP A 47 5.93 -24.26 10.45
C ASP A 47 7.17 -24.79 11.20
N PRO A 48 7.22 -26.08 11.61
CA PRO A 48 8.43 -26.69 12.15
C PRO A 48 9.55 -26.84 11.09
N GLY A 49 9.36 -26.33 9.87
CA GLY A 49 10.30 -26.36 8.75
C GLY A 49 11.06 -25.05 8.51
N GLY A 50 11.71 -24.50 9.53
CA GLY A 50 12.65 -23.38 9.38
C GLY A 50 13.82 -23.75 8.47
N GLY A 51 13.74 -23.41 7.19
CA GLY A 51 14.84 -23.49 6.25
C GLY A 51 14.62 -22.50 5.11
N PRO A 52 15.61 -21.66 4.76
CA PRO A 52 15.57 -20.92 3.49
C PRO A 52 15.29 -21.92 2.37
N LYS A 53 14.21 -21.75 1.62
CA LYS A 53 13.97 -22.56 0.43
C LYS A 53 14.95 -22.11 -0.65
N GLU A 54 16.15 -22.65 -0.54
CA GLU A 54 17.15 -22.69 -1.60
C GLU A 54 16.45 -23.20 -2.86
N PRO A 55 16.55 -22.50 -4.01
CA PRO A 55 15.96 -22.96 -5.25
C PRO A 55 16.51 -24.35 -5.55
N THR A 56 15.65 -25.37 -5.41
CA THR A 56 16.06 -26.76 -5.54
C THR A 56 16.54 -26.97 -6.97
N ALA A 57 17.85 -27.06 -7.14
CA ALA A 57 18.47 -27.66 -8.31
C ALA A 57 17.97 -29.10 -8.39
N ARG A 58 16.97 -29.33 -9.24
CA ARG A 58 16.59 -30.67 -9.70
C ARG A 58 15.95 -30.56 -11.08
N ASP A 59 16.79 -30.26 -12.05
CA ASP A 59 16.60 -30.80 -13.40
C ASP A 59 17.72 -31.82 -13.64
N GLU A 60 17.57 -32.98 -13.00
CA GLU A 60 18.29 -34.19 -13.41
C GLU A 60 17.30 -35.10 -14.17
N ARG A 61 17.29 -34.90 -15.51
CA ARG A 61 17.15 -35.89 -16.60
C ARG A 61 15.82 -36.67 -16.74
N PRO A 62 15.28 -36.73 -17.97
CA PRO A 62 15.52 -37.94 -18.78
C PRO A 62 15.62 -37.70 -20.30
N THR A 63 16.73 -38.09 -20.92
CA THR A 63 16.87 -39.00 -22.09
C THR A 63 18.33 -39.03 -22.54
#